data_AF-A0A015MZU6-F1
#
_entry.id   AF-A0A015MZU6-F1
#
_cell.length_a   1.000
_cell.length_b   1.000
_cell.length_c   1.000
_cell.angle_alpha   90.00
_cell.angle_beta   90.00
_cell.angle_gamma   90.00
#
_symmetry.space_group_name_H-M   'P 1'
#
loop_
_entity.id
_entity.type
_entity.pdbx_description
1 polymer ?
#
loop_
_entity_poly.entity_id
_entity_poly.type
_entity_poly.pdbx_seq_one_letter_code
_entity_poly.pdbx_strand_id
1 'polypeptide(L)'
;MFFLIEWLNYYRQSYVLSSLNKYVSNVDHEIWNKSGSDTNNAEAAHFMANREGKQLKLLSAILKGKRYDARCYTTIEVHDKNGVPYTHRDKSDVKRLQNSIVRKTSRIQKNKKNHERAENILSDNEEETFSKEIHKKNLELELKEKEIILREREIKARVAEAEAQMMEAKAEALEIENQQKC
;
A
#
# COMPACT_ATOMS: atom_id res chain seq x y z
N MET A 1 -2.27 -32.08 -11.76
CA MET A 1 -1.87 -32.64 -13.08
C MET A 1 -3.06 -32.83 -14.02
N PHE A 2 -4.24 -33.24 -13.54
CA PHE A 2 -5.46 -33.41 -14.36
C PHE A 2 -5.94 -32.15 -15.11
N PHE A 3 -5.95 -30.98 -14.46
CA PHE A 3 -6.41 -29.73 -15.09
C PHE A 3 -5.59 -29.31 -16.32
N LEU A 4 -4.29 -29.58 -16.35
CA LEU A 4 -3.41 -29.10 -17.42
C LEU A 4 -3.60 -29.93 -18.70
N ILE A 5 -3.91 -31.21 -18.56
CA ILE A 5 -4.19 -32.13 -19.66
C ILE A 5 -5.57 -31.84 -20.25
N GLU A 6 -6.58 -31.61 -19.42
CA GLU A 6 -7.92 -31.21 -19.88
C GLU A 6 -7.89 -29.88 -20.62
N TRP A 7 -7.14 -28.90 -20.09
CA TRP A 7 -6.96 -27.61 -20.74
C TRP A 7 -6.27 -27.76 -22.10
N LEU A 8 -5.19 -28.53 -22.17
CA LEU A 8 -4.49 -28.80 -23.43
C LEU A 8 -5.40 -29.49 -24.46
N ASN A 9 -6.21 -30.45 -24.01
CA ASN A 9 -7.14 -31.18 -24.87
C ASN A 9 -8.25 -30.28 -25.41
N TYR A 10 -8.77 -29.35 -24.60
CA TYR A 10 -9.75 -28.36 -25.03
C TYR A 10 -9.20 -27.45 -26.13
N TYR A 11 -8.01 -26.88 -25.93
CA TYR A 11 -7.38 -26.01 -26.94
C TYR A 11 -6.88 -26.74 -28.19
N ARG A 12 -6.74 -28.07 -28.13
CA ARG A 12 -6.41 -28.91 -29.30
C ARG A 12 -7.59 -29.14 -30.24
N GLN A 13 -8.81 -28.80 -29.85
CA GLN A 13 -9.98 -28.94 -30.72
C GLN A 13 -9.85 -28.02 -31.94
N SER A 14 -10.14 -28.57 -33.14
CA SER A 14 -9.93 -27.87 -34.41
C SER A 14 -10.66 -26.52 -34.48
N TYR A 15 -11.90 -26.47 -34.01
CA TYR A 15 -12.69 -25.24 -34.00
C TYR A 15 -12.13 -24.18 -33.04
N VAL A 16 -11.52 -24.59 -31.92
CA VAL A 16 -10.87 -23.67 -30.98
C VAL A 16 -9.61 -23.10 -31.61
N LEU A 17 -8.77 -23.94 -32.21
CA LEU A 17 -7.56 -23.52 -32.93
C LEU A 17 -7.86 -22.54 -34.08
N SER A 18 -8.87 -22.85 -34.90
CA SER A 18 -9.30 -21.98 -36.00
C SER A 18 -9.87 -20.64 -35.50
N SER A 19 -10.40 -20.58 -34.28
CA SER A 19 -10.88 -19.32 -33.69
C SER A 19 -9.77 -18.45 -33.08
N LEU A 20 -8.56 -19.01 -32.89
CA LEU A 20 -7.44 -18.32 -32.24
C LEU A 20 -6.36 -17.87 -33.23
N ASN A 21 -6.24 -18.56 -34.38
CA ASN A 21 -5.18 -18.30 -35.34
C ASN A 21 -5.74 -17.94 -36.71
N LYS A 22 -5.42 -16.73 -37.17
CA LYS A 22 -5.75 -16.20 -38.49
C LYS A 22 -5.50 -17.19 -39.63
N TYR A 23 -4.32 -17.82 -39.64
CA TYR A 23 -3.88 -18.70 -40.74
C TYR A 23 -4.55 -20.08 -40.73
N VAL A 24 -5.20 -20.44 -39.61
CA VAL A 24 -5.90 -21.71 -39.42
C VAL A 24 -7.42 -21.49 -39.43
N SER A 25 -7.86 -20.22 -39.39
CA SER A 25 -9.24 -19.83 -39.53
C SER A 25 -9.67 -19.88 -41.00
N ASN A 26 -10.91 -20.28 -41.27
CA ASN A 26 -11.53 -20.11 -42.58
C ASN A 26 -12.12 -18.70 -42.75
N VAL A 27 -11.84 -17.77 -41.83
CA VAL A 27 -12.33 -16.40 -41.86
C VAL A 27 -11.44 -15.59 -42.78
N ASP A 28 -12.05 -14.75 -43.61
CA ASP A 28 -11.29 -13.86 -44.49
C ASP A 28 -10.33 -12.96 -43.69
N HIS A 29 -9.11 -12.80 -44.22
CA HIS A 29 -8.03 -12.10 -43.55
C HIS A 29 -8.34 -10.62 -43.33
N GLU A 30 -9.13 -10.00 -44.21
CA GLU A 30 -9.54 -8.60 -44.07
C GLU A 30 -10.52 -8.45 -42.89
N ILE A 31 -11.49 -9.37 -42.79
CA ILE A 31 -12.46 -9.44 -41.69
C ILE A 31 -11.76 -9.74 -40.36
N TRP A 32 -10.78 -10.66 -40.37
CA TRP A 32 -10.00 -11.01 -39.19
C TRP A 32 -9.22 -9.81 -38.64
N ASN A 33 -8.57 -9.02 -39.51
CA ASN A 33 -7.79 -7.85 -39.06
C ASN A 33 -8.67 -6.67 -38.62
N LYS A 34 -9.90 -6.56 -39.15
CA LYS A 34 -10.89 -5.57 -38.69
C LYS A 34 -11.44 -5.92 -37.29
N SER A 35 -11.43 -7.20 -36.94
CA SER A 35 -11.81 -7.68 -35.62
C SER A 35 -10.65 -7.48 -34.65
N GLY A 36 -10.65 -6.38 -33.90
CA GLY A 36 -9.62 -6.12 -32.90
C GLY A 36 -9.48 -7.29 -31.92
N SER A 37 -8.24 -7.69 -31.59
CA SER A 37 -7.94 -8.75 -30.62
C SER A 37 -8.17 -8.31 -29.17
N ASP A 38 -9.15 -7.45 -28.96
CA ASP A 38 -9.40 -6.80 -27.69
C ASP A 38 -10.48 -7.61 -26.96
N THR A 39 -10.05 -8.44 -26.01
CA THR A 39 -10.88 -9.20 -25.06
C THR A 39 -12.04 -8.38 -24.47
N ASN A 40 -11.85 -7.06 -24.40
CA ASN A 40 -12.79 -6.07 -23.91
C ASN A 40 -14.13 -6.08 -24.66
N ASN A 41 -14.20 -6.44 -25.94
CA ASN A 41 -15.47 -6.41 -26.68
C ASN A 41 -16.38 -7.61 -26.29
N ALA A 42 -15.79 -8.79 -26.15
CA ALA A 42 -16.49 -9.98 -25.65
C ALA A 42 -16.86 -9.82 -24.16
N GLU A 43 -15.93 -9.34 -23.33
CA GLU A 43 -16.19 -9.07 -21.91
C GLU A 43 -17.27 -7.98 -21.72
N ALA A 44 -17.27 -6.93 -22.53
CA ALA A 44 -18.31 -5.90 -22.50
C ALA A 44 -19.69 -6.45 -22.91
N ALA A 45 -19.75 -7.31 -23.93
CA ALA A 45 -20.99 -7.98 -24.31
C ALA A 45 -21.54 -8.85 -23.16
N HIS A 46 -20.67 -9.63 -22.51
CA HIS A 46 -21.03 -10.41 -21.33
C HIS A 46 -21.47 -9.53 -20.14
N PHE A 47 -20.76 -8.44 -19.86
CA PHE A 47 -21.12 -7.49 -18.80
C PHE A 47 -22.48 -6.82 -19.05
N MET A 48 -22.75 -6.39 -20.28
CA MET A 48 -24.01 -5.76 -20.66
C MET A 48 -25.18 -6.75 -20.62
N ALA A 49 -24.99 -7.98 -21.12
CA ALA A 49 -25.99 -9.04 -21.00
C ALA A 49 -26.30 -9.37 -19.54
N ASN A 50 -25.29 -9.39 -18.68
CA ASN A 50 -25.46 -9.61 -17.23
C ASN A 50 -26.15 -8.43 -16.53
N ARG A 51 -25.91 -7.18 -16.97
CA ARG A 51 -26.58 -5.98 -16.44
C ARG A 51 -28.06 -5.94 -16.79
N GLU A 52 -28.43 -6.45 -17.97
CA GLU A 52 -29.82 -6.48 -18.44
C GLU A 52 -30.67 -7.60 -17.79
N GLY A 53 -30.07 -8.43 -16.93
CA GLY A 53 -30.77 -9.33 -16.01
C GLY A 53 -30.17 -10.74 -16.00
N LYS A 54 -29.62 -11.15 -14.85
CA LYS A 54 -29.37 -12.57 -14.58
C LYS A 54 -30.72 -13.28 -14.40
N GLN A 55 -30.90 -14.43 -15.04
CA GLN A 55 -32.07 -15.33 -14.96
C GLN A 55 -33.29 -14.93 -15.82
N LEU A 56 -33.08 -14.65 -17.11
CA LEU A 56 -34.18 -14.58 -18.09
C LEU A 56 -34.56 -15.98 -18.60
N LYS A 57 -35.86 -16.23 -18.84
CA LYS A 57 -36.31 -17.42 -19.60
C LYS A 57 -35.75 -17.33 -21.03
N LEU A 58 -35.40 -18.47 -21.64
CA LEU A 58 -34.68 -18.53 -22.94
C LEU A 58 -35.27 -17.59 -24.01
N LEU A 59 -36.59 -17.64 -24.23
CA LEU A 59 -37.27 -16.78 -25.22
C LEU A 59 -37.11 -15.28 -24.91
N SER A 60 -37.23 -14.91 -23.63
CA SER A 60 -37.03 -13.52 -23.21
C SER A 60 -35.58 -13.06 -23.36
N ALA A 61 -34.61 -13.95 -23.15
CA ALA A 61 -33.20 -13.66 -23.38
C ALA A 61 -32.91 -13.43 -24.89
N ILE A 62 -33.43 -14.30 -25.76
CA ILE A 62 -33.27 -14.18 -27.23
C ILE A 62 -33.88 -12.87 -27.73
N LEU A 63 -35.13 -12.57 -27.34
CA LEU A 63 -35.81 -11.37 -27.80
C LEU A 63 -35.08 -10.09 -27.33
N LYS A 64 -34.49 -10.13 -26.14
CA LYS A 64 -33.74 -9.01 -25.56
C LYS A 64 -32.38 -8.83 -26.22
N GLY A 65 -31.64 -9.92 -26.47
CA GLY A 65 -30.42 -9.91 -27.27
C GLY A 65 -30.65 -9.30 -28.66
N LYS A 66 -31.73 -9.72 -29.35
CA LYS A 66 -32.10 -9.14 -30.65
C LYS A 66 -32.32 -7.62 -30.60
N ARG A 67 -32.95 -7.10 -29.54
CA ARG A 67 -33.15 -5.65 -29.36
C ARG A 67 -31.83 -4.93 -29.08
N TYR A 68 -30.94 -5.55 -28.31
CA TYR A 68 -29.61 -5.02 -28.04
C TYR A 68 -28.79 -4.91 -29.33
N ASP A 69 -28.72 -5.99 -30.10
CA ASP A 69 -27.98 -6.03 -31.37
C ASP A 69 -28.50 -4.98 -32.35
N ALA A 70 -29.83 -4.87 -32.51
CA ALA A 70 -30.45 -3.85 -33.34
C ALA A 70 -30.00 -2.43 -32.95
N ARG A 71 -30.02 -2.11 -31.65
CA ARG A 71 -29.57 -0.81 -31.13
C ARG A 71 -28.07 -0.56 -31.40
N CYS A 72 -27.25 -1.59 -31.25
CA CYS A 72 -25.82 -1.52 -31.55
C CYS A 72 -25.57 -1.22 -33.03
N TYR A 73 -26.20 -1.98 -33.93
CA TYR A 73 -26.07 -1.76 -35.37
C TYR A 73 -26.58 -0.38 -35.80
N THR A 74 -27.74 0.07 -35.31
CA THR A 74 -28.24 1.42 -35.62
C THR A 74 -27.29 2.51 -35.14
N THR A 75 -26.63 2.29 -34.00
CA THR A 75 -25.66 3.25 -33.45
C THR A 75 -24.42 3.35 -34.34
N ILE A 76 -23.92 2.21 -34.81
CA ILE A 76 -22.77 2.14 -35.73
C ILE A 76 -23.14 2.80 -37.05
N GLU A 77 -24.29 2.45 -37.64
CA GLU A 77 -24.75 2.99 -38.91
C GLU A 77 -24.93 4.51 -38.88
N VAL A 78 -25.53 5.05 -37.81
CA VAL A 78 -25.70 6.50 -37.62
C VAL A 78 -24.35 7.20 -37.48
N HIS A 79 -23.41 6.60 -36.75
CA HIS A 79 -22.06 7.15 -36.60
C HIS A 79 -21.31 7.17 -37.94
N ASP A 80 -21.39 6.10 -38.72
CA ASP A 80 -20.70 6.01 -40.01
C ASP A 80 -21.27 6.97 -41.04
N LYS A 81 -22.60 7.19 -41.03
CA LYS A 81 -23.28 8.15 -41.92
C LYS A 81 -23.01 9.61 -41.55
N ASN A 82 -23.06 9.93 -40.26
CA ASN A 82 -23.07 11.33 -39.80
C ASN A 82 -21.71 11.79 -39.26
N GLY A 83 -20.78 10.87 -39.00
CA GLY A 83 -19.51 11.15 -38.31
C GLY A 83 -19.67 11.56 -36.85
N VAL A 84 -20.91 11.54 -36.30
CA VAL A 84 -21.22 12.01 -34.95
C VAL A 84 -21.46 10.83 -34.03
N PRO A 85 -20.72 10.70 -32.90
CA PRO A 85 -20.89 9.59 -31.97
C PRO A 85 -22.24 9.70 -31.24
N TYR A 86 -22.96 8.57 -31.18
CA TYR A 86 -24.25 8.45 -30.50
C TYR A 86 -24.19 8.89 -29.03
N THR A 87 -23.09 8.55 -28.35
CA THR A 87 -22.76 9.22 -27.10
C THR A 87 -22.02 10.50 -27.46
N HIS A 88 -22.40 11.66 -26.91
CA HIS A 88 -21.68 12.96 -27.03
C HIS A 88 -20.21 12.94 -26.53
N ARG A 89 -19.60 11.76 -26.42
CA ARG A 89 -18.21 11.51 -26.10
C ARG A 89 -17.53 10.92 -27.32
N ASP A 90 -16.42 11.52 -27.68
CA ASP A 90 -15.50 10.96 -28.65
C ASP A 90 -14.92 9.63 -28.11
N LYS A 91 -15.16 8.55 -28.86
CA LYS A 91 -14.73 7.17 -28.57
C LYS A 91 -13.74 6.65 -29.61
N SER A 92 -13.22 7.52 -30.47
CA SER A 92 -12.16 7.18 -31.44
C SER A 92 -10.94 6.58 -30.74
N ASP A 93 -10.18 5.77 -31.48
CA ASP A 93 -8.97 5.14 -30.94
C ASP A 93 -7.93 6.16 -30.48
N VAL A 94 -7.85 7.30 -31.19
CA VAL A 94 -7.02 8.43 -30.82
C VAL A 94 -7.44 8.98 -29.45
N LYS A 95 -8.74 9.21 -29.22
CA LYS A 95 -9.24 9.69 -27.94
C LYS A 95 -9.05 8.66 -26.82
N ARG A 96 -9.24 7.37 -27.12
CA ARG A 96 -8.99 6.27 -26.18
C ARG A 96 -7.52 6.23 -25.77
N LEU A 97 -6.60 6.36 -26.72
CA LEU A 97 -5.16 6.42 -26.48
C LEU A 97 -4.79 7.65 -25.64
N GLN A 98 -5.31 8.83 -25.98
CA GLN A 98 -5.12 10.04 -25.20
C GLN A 98 -5.56 9.85 -23.74
N ASN A 99 -6.77 9.32 -23.52
CA ASN A 99 -7.28 9.05 -22.17
C ASN A 99 -6.45 7.98 -21.42
N SER A 100 -5.88 7.00 -22.14
CA SER A 100 -4.97 6.01 -21.56
C SER A 100 -3.67 6.66 -21.06
N ILE A 101 -3.07 7.53 -21.89
CA ILE A 101 -1.86 8.29 -21.55
C ILE A 101 -2.12 9.18 -20.32
N VAL A 102 -3.21 9.95 -20.32
CA VAL A 102 -3.59 10.82 -19.18
C VAL A 102 -3.78 10.02 -17.90
N ARG A 103 -4.42 8.84 -17.97
CA ARG A 103 -4.57 7.97 -16.80
C ARG A 103 -3.22 7.44 -16.31
N LYS A 104 -2.32 7.02 -17.20
CA LYS A 104 -0.97 6.59 -16.85
C LYS A 104 -0.18 7.71 -16.17
N THR A 105 -0.16 8.91 -16.73
CA THR A 105 0.56 10.06 -16.15
C THR A 105 0.01 10.44 -14.77
N SER A 106 -1.32 10.46 -14.61
CA SER A 106 -1.95 10.73 -13.31
C SER A 106 -1.58 9.70 -12.23
N ARG A 107 -1.45 8.42 -12.62
CA ARG A 107 -1.04 7.34 -11.71
C ARG A 107 0.42 7.50 -11.29
N ILE A 108 1.30 7.85 -12.23
CA ILE A 108 2.72 8.13 -11.95
C ILE A 108 2.86 9.30 -10.97
N GLN A 109 2.12 10.40 -11.19
CA GLN A 109 2.13 11.56 -10.29
C GLN A 109 1.64 11.22 -8.89
N LYS A 110 0.57 10.42 -8.76
CA LYS A 110 0.09 9.96 -7.46
C LYS A 110 1.11 9.09 -6.75
N ASN A 111 1.77 8.17 -7.47
CA ASN A 111 2.80 7.32 -6.90
C ASN A 111 4.01 8.14 -6.41
N LYS A 112 4.44 9.15 -7.16
CA LYS A 112 5.52 10.05 -6.75
C LYS A 112 5.18 10.82 -5.47
N LYS A 113 3.97 11.40 -5.39
CA LYS A 113 3.49 12.08 -4.15
C LYS A 113 3.42 11.13 -2.95
N ASN A 114 3.00 9.89 -3.16
CA ASN A 114 2.94 8.90 -2.09
C ASN A 114 4.34 8.50 -1.61
N HIS A 115 5.32 8.42 -2.51
CA HIS A 115 6.71 8.14 -2.17
C HIS A 115 7.33 9.28 -1.36
N GLU A 116 7.18 10.53 -1.81
CA GLU A 116 7.67 11.71 -1.09
C GLU A 116 7.05 11.81 0.31
N ARG A 117 5.75 11.49 0.43
CA ARG A 117 5.06 11.47 1.73
C ARG A 117 5.58 10.36 2.66
N ALA A 118 5.94 9.20 2.11
CA ALA A 118 6.49 8.10 2.90
C ALA A 118 7.92 8.41 3.39
N GLU A 119 8.74 9.05 2.57
CA GLU A 119 10.10 9.49 2.97
C GLU A 119 10.05 10.51 4.10
N ASN A 120 9.16 11.51 4.02
CA ASN A 120 9.02 12.50 5.09
C ASN A 120 8.57 11.86 6.42
N ILE A 121 7.63 10.92 6.38
CA ILE A 121 7.20 10.19 7.59
C ILE A 121 8.36 9.39 8.20
N LEU A 122 9.23 8.79 7.38
CA LEU A 122 10.38 8.05 7.86
C LEU A 122 11.39 8.97 8.56
N SER A 123 11.69 10.12 7.94
CA SER A 123 12.55 11.17 8.49
C SER A 123 12.05 11.68 9.84
N ASP A 124 10.76 12.02 9.93
CA ASP A 124 10.17 12.54 11.17
C ASP A 124 10.27 11.51 12.32
N ASN A 125 10.08 10.22 12.01
CA ASN A 125 10.22 9.15 13.00
C ASN A 125 11.68 8.96 13.46
N GLU A 126 12.65 9.05 12.54
CA GLU A 126 14.07 8.97 12.88
C GLU A 126 14.49 10.12 13.82
N GLU A 127 14.07 11.35 13.54
CA GLU A 127 14.32 12.51 14.40
C GLU A 127 13.68 12.37 15.79
N GLU A 128 12.44 11.85 15.84
CA GLU A 128 11.73 11.64 17.10
C GLU A 128 12.38 10.54 17.95
N THR A 129 12.89 9.46 17.34
CA THR A 129 13.62 8.41 18.05
C THR A 129 14.96 8.90 18.61
N PHE A 130 15.72 9.65 17.83
CA PHE A 130 17.00 10.22 18.29
C PHE A 130 16.80 11.20 19.45
N SER A 131 15.77 12.04 19.37
CA SER A 131 15.41 12.98 20.44
C SER A 131 15.03 12.26 21.74
N LYS A 132 14.23 11.18 21.65
CA LYS A 132 13.87 10.34 22.81
C LYS A 132 15.10 9.66 23.43
N GLU A 133 16.04 9.22 22.60
CA GLU A 133 17.25 8.56 23.08
C GLU A 133 18.20 9.53 23.80
N ILE A 134 18.37 10.75 23.29
CA ILE A 134 19.14 11.80 23.96
C ILE A 134 18.50 12.12 25.32
N HIS A 135 17.19 12.32 25.36
CA HIS A 135 16.49 12.65 26.62
C HIS A 135 16.68 11.55 27.67
N LYS A 136 16.59 10.27 27.26
CA LYS A 136 16.84 9.13 28.15
C LYS A 136 18.26 9.13 28.71
N LYS A 137 19.28 9.37 27.87
CA LYS A 137 20.68 9.43 28.30
C LYS A 137 20.93 10.57 29.30
N ASN A 138 20.31 11.73 29.06
CA ASN A 138 20.41 12.87 29.97
C ASN A 138 19.80 12.59 31.35
N LEU A 139 18.61 11.96 31.39
CA LEU A 139 17.99 11.52 32.65
C LEU A 139 18.87 10.51 33.41
N GLU A 140 19.50 9.58 32.70
CA GLU A 140 20.37 8.59 33.31
C GLU A 140 21.64 9.22 33.91
N LEU A 141 22.21 10.23 33.25
CA LEU A 141 23.33 11.01 33.78
C LEU A 141 22.94 11.78 35.04
N GLU A 142 21.78 12.45 35.03
CA GLU A 142 21.29 13.22 36.19
C GLU A 142 21.05 12.33 37.42
N LEU A 143 20.57 11.10 37.21
CA LEU A 143 20.42 10.12 38.28
C LEU A 143 21.76 9.68 38.87
N LYS A 144 22.77 9.42 38.01
CA LYS A 144 24.12 9.04 38.45
C LYS A 144 24.79 10.17 39.24
N GLU A 145 24.64 11.41 38.81
CA GLU A 145 25.14 12.57 39.55
C GLU A 145 24.49 12.69 40.94
N LYS A 146 23.17 12.52 41.04
CA LYS A 146 22.47 12.54 42.34
C LYS A 146 22.91 11.40 43.26
N GLU A 147 23.17 10.22 42.72
CA GLU A 147 23.66 9.08 43.49
C GLU A 147 25.07 9.34 44.06
N ILE A 148 25.97 9.94 43.26
CA ILE A 148 27.32 10.32 43.71
C ILE A 148 27.22 11.35 44.84
N ILE A 149 26.40 12.39 44.68
CA ILE A 149 26.20 13.43 45.70
C ILE A 149 25.69 12.84 47.02
N LEU A 150 24.78 11.86 46.96
CA LEU A 150 24.29 11.18 48.17
C LEU A 150 25.39 10.38 48.85
N ARG A 151 26.18 9.60 48.11
CA ARG A 151 27.32 8.86 48.67
C ARG A 151 28.36 9.78 49.31
N GLU A 152 28.67 10.92 48.68
CA GLU A 152 29.58 11.92 49.25
C GLU A 152 29.07 12.46 50.59
N ARG A 153 27.75 12.72 50.70
CA ARG A 153 27.13 13.18 51.96
C ARG A 153 27.18 12.11 53.05
N GLU A 154 26.92 10.85 52.70
CA GLU A 154 27.00 9.74 53.64
C GLU A 154 28.43 9.54 54.19
N ILE A 155 29.43 9.58 53.31
CA ILE A 155 30.85 9.49 53.73
C ILE A 155 31.18 10.66 54.66
N LYS A 156 30.77 11.88 54.31
CA LYS A 156 31.02 13.07 55.13
C LYS A 156 30.35 13.00 56.51
N ALA A 157 29.14 12.44 56.59
CA ALA A 157 28.45 12.20 57.86
C ALA A 157 29.20 11.18 58.73
N ARG A 158 29.65 10.06 58.16
CA ARG A 158 30.43 9.05 58.89
C ARG A 158 31.77 9.57 59.40
N VAL A 159 32.45 10.40 58.62
CA VAL A 159 33.72 11.04 59.03
C VAL A 159 33.48 11.97 60.22
N ALA A 160 32.45 12.81 60.17
CA ALA A 160 32.11 13.72 61.27
C ALA A 160 31.72 12.96 62.56
N GLU A 161 31.01 11.83 62.43
CA GLU A 161 30.65 10.98 63.57
C GLU A 161 31.88 10.34 64.22
N ALA A 162 32.81 9.82 63.42
CA ALA A 162 34.07 9.25 63.91
C ALA A 162 34.96 10.32 64.58
N GLU A 163 35.00 11.54 64.03
CA GLU A 163 35.70 12.67 64.65
C GLU A 163 35.07 13.07 66.00
N ALA A 164 33.74 13.07 66.10
CA ALA A 164 33.04 13.34 67.35
C ALA A 164 33.33 12.28 68.42
N GLN A 165 33.29 10.99 68.05
CA GLN A 165 33.64 9.89 68.97
C GLN A 165 35.10 9.97 69.44
N MET A 166 36.02 10.33 68.55
CA MET A 166 37.43 10.55 68.90
C MET A 166 37.62 11.73 69.87
N MET A 167 36.83 12.79 69.73
CA MET A 167 36.86 13.93 70.66
C MET A 167 36.29 13.57 72.03
N GLU A 168 35.19 12.81 72.07
CA GLU A 168 34.55 12.35 73.30
C GLU A 168 35.46 11.39 74.09
N ALA A 169 36.05 10.39 73.42
CA ALA A 169 37.01 9.48 74.06
C ALA A 169 38.27 10.19 74.58
N LYS A 170 38.73 11.24 73.90
CA LYS A 170 39.83 12.09 74.39
C LYS A 170 39.43 12.91 75.62
N ALA A 171 38.19 13.40 75.66
CA ALA A 171 37.68 14.15 76.81
C ALA A 171 37.53 13.23 78.04
N GLU A 172 36.96 12.04 77.88
CA GLU A 172 36.84 11.04 78.97
C GLU A 172 38.22 10.61 79.49
N ALA A 173 39.21 10.39 78.60
CA ALA A 173 40.56 10.02 79.03
C ALA A 173 41.22 11.11 79.89
N LEU A 174 41.04 12.39 79.54
CA LEU A 174 41.51 13.52 80.34
C LEU A 174 40.80 13.61 81.70
N GLU A 175 39.51 13.26 81.75
CA GLU A 175 38.71 13.29 82.98
C GLU A 175 39.14 12.19 83.95
N ILE A 176 39.40 10.98 83.44
CA ILE A 176 39.95 9.85 84.21
C ILE A 176 41.37 10.18 84.71
N GLU A 177 42.22 10.76 83.88
CA GLU A 177 43.59 11.14 84.28
C GLU A 177 43.58 12.20 85.39
N ASN A 178 42.64 13.15 85.35
CA ASN A 178 42.48 14.15 86.41
C ASN A 178 41.93 13.57 87.71
N GLN A 179 41.04 12.57 87.65
CA GLN A 179 40.53 11.87 88.84
C GLN A 179 41.60 11.00 89.52
N GLN A 180 42.57 10.47 88.78
CA GLN A 180 43.70 9.68 89.32
C GLN A 180 44.80 10.54 89.97
N LYS A 181 44.76 11.87 89.81
CA LYS A 181 45.72 12.82 90.41
C LYS A 181 45.23 13.46 91.72
N CYS A 182 44.07 13.06 92.25
CA CYS A 182 43.58 13.39 93.59
C CYS A 182 43.79 12.21 94.55
#